data_AF-A0A1C0TTR2-F1
#
_entry.id   AF-A0A1C0TTR2-F1
#
_cell.length_a   1.000
_cell.length_b   1.000
_cell.length_c   1.000
_cell.angle_alpha   90.00
_cell.angle_beta   90.00
_cell.angle_gamma   90.00
#
_symmetry.space_group_name_H-M   'P 1'
#
loop_
_entity.id
_entity.type
_entity.pdbx_description
1 polymer ?
#
loop_
_entity_poly.entity_id
_entity_poly.type
_entity_poly.pdbx_seq_one_letter_code
_entity_poly.pdbx_strand_id
1 'polypeptide(L)'
;MRIFILTASILCVLSGCIFVPKEVHYFDEQCQTTKRKHVLSQEEMGYLGGCSDKACAALMAGAGLVSAASLVVSGTIVLTHNTLTWLEQRGDCEPS
;
A
#
# COMPACT_ATOMS: atom_id res chain seq x y z
N MET A 1 -3.96 -33.84 -0.24
CA MET A 1 -4.70 -32.58 -0.04
C MET A 1 -4.12 -31.71 1.07
N ARG A 2 -3.90 -32.21 2.30
CA ARG A 2 -3.33 -31.43 3.42
C ARG A 2 -1.94 -30.83 3.13
N ILE A 3 -1.06 -31.60 2.48
CA ILE A 3 0.29 -31.14 2.08
C ILE A 3 0.23 -29.98 1.07
N PHE A 4 -0.64 -30.07 0.07
CA PHE A 4 -0.82 -29.01 -0.93
C PHE A 4 -1.36 -27.70 -0.32
N ILE A 5 -2.22 -27.79 0.70
CA ILE A 5 -2.75 -26.62 1.41
C ILE A 5 -1.67 -25.97 2.27
N LEU A 6 -0.83 -26.77 2.95
CA LEU A 6 0.28 -26.27 3.76
C LEU A 6 1.35 -25.58 2.90
N THR A 7 1.71 -26.15 1.74
CA THR A 7 2.67 -25.53 0.82
C THR A 7 2.13 -24.24 0.21
N ALA A 8 0.84 -24.16 -0.11
CA ALA A 8 0.22 -22.95 -0.65
C ALA A 8 0.17 -21.81 0.39
N SER A 9 -0.14 -22.13 1.65
CA SER A 9 -0.15 -21.12 2.73
C SER A 9 1.25 -20.56 3.03
N ILE A 10 2.29 -21.40 2.97
CA ILE A 10 3.68 -20.94 3.17
C ILE A 10 4.13 -20.02 2.03
N LEU A 11 3.73 -20.30 0.79
CA LEU A 11 4.11 -19.48 -0.37
C LEU A 11 3.50 -18.06 -0.30
N CYS A 12 2.29 -17.91 0.24
CA CYS A 12 1.65 -16.61 0.43
C CYS A 12 2.33 -15.72 1.48
N VAL A 13 3.09 -16.28 2.43
CA VAL A 13 3.78 -15.49 3.47
C VAL A 13 5.14 -14.95 2.97
N LEU A 14 5.65 -15.48 1.85
CA LEU A 14 6.97 -15.17 1.30
C LEU A 14 6.96 -14.05 0.23
N SER A 15 5.78 -13.58 -0.21
CA SER A 15 5.68 -12.40 -1.06
C SER A 15 5.91 -11.14 -0.20
N GLY A 16 7.07 -10.51 -0.33
CA GLY A 16 7.30 -9.20 0.29
C GLY A 16 6.32 -8.18 -0.29
N CYS A 17 5.62 -7.42 0.54
CA CYS A 17 4.71 -6.37 0.09
C CYS A 17 5.32 -5.01 0.38
N ILE A 18 5.37 -4.11 -0.60
CA ILE A 18 5.72 -2.69 -0.39
C ILE A 18 4.45 -1.84 -0.44
N PHE A 19 4.37 -0.84 0.43
CA PHE A 19 3.28 0.11 0.44
C PHE A 19 3.72 1.40 -0.25
N VAL A 20 2.95 1.83 -1.24
CA VAL A 20 3.21 3.04 -2.02
C VAL A 20 1.95 3.91 -2.06
N PRO A 21 2.09 5.25 -2.06
CA PRO A 21 0.96 6.14 -2.24
C PRO A 21 0.55 6.15 -3.73
N LYS A 22 -0.74 6.01 -4.01
CA LYS A 22 -1.30 6.16 -5.37
C LYS A 22 -2.36 7.24 -5.39
N GLU A 23 -2.31 8.09 -6.41
CA GLU A 23 -3.40 9.03 -6.67
C GLU A 23 -4.56 8.28 -7.34
N VAL A 24 -5.78 8.52 -6.86
CA VAL A 24 -7.01 8.01 -7.46
C VAL A 24 -8.01 9.14 -7.63
N HIS A 25 -8.76 9.08 -8.73
CA HIS A 25 -9.86 10.00 -9.00
C HIS A 25 -11.17 9.38 -8.55
N TYR A 26 -12.04 10.19 -7.96
CA TYR A 26 -13.40 9.82 -7.63
C TYR A 26 -14.35 10.94 -8.01
N PHE A 27 -15.55 10.57 -8.44
CA PHE A 27 -16.60 11.54 -8.72
C PHE A 27 -17.29 11.93 -7.42
N ASP A 28 -17.36 13.23 -7.14
CA ASP A 28 -18.09 13.77 -6.01
C ASP A 28 -19.49 14.18 -6.48
N GLU A 29 -20.51 13.42 -6.07
CA GLU A 29 -21.90 13.67 -6.45
C GLU A 29 -22.45 14.99 -5.89
N GLN A 30 -21.93 15.46 -4.74
CA GLN A 30 -22.42 16.68 -4.10
C GLN A 30 -21.98 17.92 -4.87
N CYS A 31 -20.77 17.90 -5.42
CA CYS A 31 -20.20 19.03 -6.16
C CYS A 31 -20.13 18.78 -7.68
N GLN A 32 -20.70 17.67 -8.16
CA GLN A 32 -20.77 17.27 -9.58
C GLN A 32 -19.42 17.37 -10.31
N THR A 33 -18.33 17.06 -9.61
CA THR A 33 -16.96 17.25 -10.13
C THR A 33 -16.06 16.07 -9.77
N THR A 34 -15.02 15.86 -10.56
CA THR A 34 -14.02 14.81 -10.31
C THR A 34 -12.95 15.33 -9.36
N LYS A 35 -12.84 14.71 -8.19
CA LYS A 35 -11.82 15.02 -7.18
C LYS A 35 -10.72 13.97 -7.20
N ARG A 36 -9.55 14.35 -6.69
CA ARG A 36 -8.40 13.44 -6.48
C ARG A 36 -8.16 13.22 -5.00
N LYS A 37 -7.67 12.03 -4.65
CA LYS A 37 -7.15 11.70 -3.32
C LYS A 37 -6.00 10.70 -3.46
N HIS A 38 -5.14 10.63 -2.46
CA HIS A 38 -4.16 9.57 -2.37
C HIS A 38 -4.69 8.41 -1.52
N VAL A 39 -4.35 7.19 -1.93
CA VAL A 39 -4.64 5.95 -1.20
C VAL A 39 -3.37 5.14 -1.06
N LEU A 40 -3.32 4.29 -0.03
CA LEU A 40 -2.23 3.35 0.14
C LEU A 40 -2.48 2.13 -0.74
N SER A 41 -1.52 1.79 -1.58
CA SER A 41 -1.54 0.60 -2.44
C SER A 41 -0.42 -0.34 -2.05
N GLN A 42 -0.69 -1.64 -2.08
CA GLN A 42 0.32 -2.67 -1.93
C GLN A 42 0.83 -3.09 -3.31
N GLU A 43 2.14 -3.18 -3.45
CA GLU A 43 2.79 -3.78 -4.61
C GLU A 43 3.67 -4.94 -4.16
N GLU A 44 3.73 -5.98 -4.98
CA GLU A 44 4.60 -7.12 -4.70
C GLU A 44 6.05 -6.70 -4.91
N MET A 45 6.83 -6.76 -3.85
CA MET A 45 8.28 -6.85 -3.94
C MET A 45 8.56 -8.21 -4.58
N GLY A 46 9.27 -8.23 -5.72
CA GLY A 46 9.45 -9.43 -6.53
C GLY A 46 9.85 -10.69 -5.73
N TYR A 47 9.60 -11.86 -6.32
CA TYR A 47 9.77 -13.16 -5.65
C TYR A 47 11.14 -13.31 -5.00
N LEU A 48 11.16 -13.31 -3.67
CA LEU A 48 12.29 -13.75 -2.87
C LEU A 48 12.36 -15.27 -3.09
N GLY A 49 13.35 -15.73 -3.86
CA GLY A 49 13.54 -17.15 -4.18
C GLY A 49 13.45 -18.10 -2.98
N GLY A 50 13.25 -19.40 -3.23
CA GLY A 50 13.29 -20.39 -2.16
C GLY A 50 14.66 -20.41 -1.49
N CYS A 51 14.71 -20.15 -0.18
CA CYS A 51 15.91 -20.27 0.64
C CYS A 51 15.67 -21.18 1.85
N SER A 52 16.72 -21.89 2.26
CA SER A 52 16.82 -22.58 3.54
C SER A 52 17.91 -21.88 4.36
N ASP A 53 17.86 -21.97 5.68
CA ASP A 53 18.86 -21.48 6.65
C ASP A 53 18.70 -20.05 7.19
N LYS A 54 19.60 -19.69 8.12
CA LYS A 54 19.58 -18.42 8.86
C LYS A 54 19.67 -17.19 7.96
N ALA A 55 20.32 -17.30 6.79
CA ALA A 55 20.33 -16.25 5.79
C ALA A 55 18.92 -15.93 5.28
N CYS A 56 18.06 -16.95 5.14
CA CYS A 56 16.67 -16.79 4.76
C CYS A 56 15.88 -16.03 5.82
N ALA A 57 16.07 -16.38 7.10
CA ALA A 57 15.43 -15.67 8.21
C ALA A 57 15.84 -14.19 8.27
N ALA A 58 17.12 -13.89 8.00
CA ALA A 58 17.61 -12.51 7.94
C ALA A 58 17.01 -11.73 6.76
N LEU A 59 16.90 -12.35 5.58
CA LEU A 59 16.26 -11.73 4.41
C LEU A 59 14.77 -11.46 4.65
N MET A 60 14.05 -12.39 5.26
CA MET A 60 12.64 -12.22 5.61
C MET A 60 12.43 -11.13 6.65
N ALA A 61 13.28 -11.07 7.68
CA ALA A 61 13.25 -9.98 8.66
C ALA A 61 13.52 -8.63 7.98
N GLY A 62 14.49 -8.57 7.08
CA GLY A 62 14.78 -7.38 6.28
C GLY A 62 13.60 -6.94 5.41
N ALA A 63 13.00 -7.87 4.67
CA ALA A 63 11.82 -7.62 3.87
C ALA A 63 10.65 -7.08 4.72
N GLY A 64 10.38 -7.71 5.87
CA GLY A 64 9.36 -7.25 6.81
C GLY A 64 9.63 -5.84 7.35
N LEU A 65 10.89 -5.51 7.65
CA LEU A 65 11.28 -4.16 8.06
C LEU A 65 11.05 -3.14 6.95
N VAL A 66 11.41 -3.47 5.70
CA VAL A 66 11.18 -2.57 4.55
C VAL A 66 9.68 -2.40 4.30
N SER A 67 8.89 -3.46 4.38
CA SER A 67 7.43 -3.40 4.28
C SER A 67 6.85 -2.44 5.32
N ALA A 68 7.20 -2.62 6.60
CA ALA A 68 6.73 -1.76 7.68
C ALA A 68 7.17 -0.29 7.49
N ALA A 69 8.44 -0.06 7.12
CA ALA A 69 8.96 1.27 6.85
C ALA A 69 8.21 1.95 5.69
N SER A 70 7.97 1.23 4.60
CA SER A 70 7.21 1.74 3.45
C SER A 70 5.78 2.10 3.82
N LEU A 71 5.14 1.33 4.71
CA LEU A 71 3.79 1.63 5.20
C LEU A 71 3.77 2.95 5.98
N VAL A 72 4.73 3.16 6.89
CA VAL A 72 4.79 4.39 7.69
C VAL A 72 5.04 5.60 6.80
N VAL A 73 6.03 5.54 5.90
CA VAL A 73 6.39 6.66 5.04
C VAL A 73 5.29 6.96 4.02
N SER A 74 4.77 5.96 3.33
CA SER A 74 3.70 6.15 2.35
C SER A 74 2.39 6.58 3.02
N GLY A 75 2.11 6.08 4.22
CA GLY A 75 0.95 6.46 5.02
C GLY A 75 0.97 7.93 5.42
N THR A 76 2.11 8.47 5.86
CA THR A 76 2.21 9.89 6.20
C THR A 76 2.04 10.79 4.97
N ILE A 77 2.53 10.38 3.80
CA ILE A 77 2.29 11.09 2.53
C ILE A 77 0.81 11.14 2.21
N VAL A 78 0.11 9.99 2.27
CA VAL A 78 -1.33 9.91 2.01
C VAL A 78 -2.11 10.82 2.96
N LEU A 79 -1.82 10.75 4.26
CA LEU A 79 -2.49 11.58 5.27
C LEU A 79 -2.27 13.06 5.03
N THR A 80 -1.02 13.47 4.77
CA THR A 80 -0.66 14.87 4.56
C THR A 80 -1.34 15.42 3.30
N HIS A 81 -1.23 14.72 2.18
CA HIS A 81 -1.81 15.20 0.93
C HIS A 81 -3.33 15.26 0.99
N ASN A 82 -3.99 14.22 1.53
CA ASN A 82 -5.45 14.23 1.66
C ASN A 82 -5.94 15.34 2.60
N THR A 83 -5.19 15.63 3.67
CA THR A 83 -5.51 16.74 4.58
C THR A 83 -5.37 18.08 3.87
N LEU A 84 -4.29 18.30 3.13
CA LEU A 84 -4.08 19.52 2.35
C LEU A 84 -5.16 19.71 1.28
N THR A 85 -5.43 18.68 0.47
CA THR A 85 -6.49 18.74 -0.56
C THR A 85 -7.86 19.03 0.06
N TRP A 86 -8.16 18.48 1.22
CA TRP A 86 -9.41 18.78 1.92
C TRP A 86 -9.46 20.21 2.46
N LEU A 87 -8.32 20.76 2.91
CA LEU A 87 -8.24 22.17 3.31
C LEU A 87 -8.40 23.11 2.10
N GLU A 88 -7.82 22.76 0.95
CA GLU A 88 -7.99 23.52 -0.31
C GLU A 88 -9.44 23.50 -0.80
N GLN A 89 -10.11 22.35 -0.70
CA GLN A 89 -11.48 22.16 -1.18
C GLN A 89 -12.56 22.60 -0.17
N ARG A 90 -12.16 23.02 1.04
CA ARG A 90 -13.08 23.51 2.07
C ARG A 90 -13.66 24.87 1.63
N GLY A 91 -14.74 24.81 0.86
CA GLY A 91 -15.49 25.98 0.39
C GLY A 91 -15.70 26.03 -1.12
N ASP A 92 -15.10 25.12 -1.89
CA ASP A 92 -14.95 25.26 -3.35
C ASP A 92 -15.99 24.44 -4.15
N CYS A 93 -17.24 24.46 -3.70
CA CYS A 93 -18.37 23.94 -4.49
C CYS A 93 -19.17 25.12 -5.02
N GLU A 94 -18.53 25.91 -5.88
CA GLU A 94 -19.21 26.92 -6.66
C GLU A 94 -19.64 26.26 -7.98
N PRO A 95 -20.95 26.06 -8.22
CA PRO A 95 -21.42 25.66 -9.53
C PRO A 95 -21.10 26.80 -10.49
N SER A 96 -20.14 26.58 -11.40
CA SER A 96 -19.92 27.46 -12.56
C SER A 96 -21.14 27.47 -13.48
#